data_AF-A0A9Q1C2Z3-F1
#
_entry.id   AF-A0A9Q1C2Z3-F1
#
_cell.length_a   1.000
_cell.length_b   1.000
_cell.length_c   1.000
_cell.angle_alpha   90.00
_cell.angle_beta   90.00
_cell.angle_gamma   90.00
#
_symmetry.space_group_name_H-M   'P 1'
#
loop_
_entity.id
_entity.type
_entity.pdbx_description
1 polymer ?
#
loop_
_entity_poly.entity_id
_entity_poly.type
_entity_poly.pdbx_seq_one_letter_code
_entity_poly.pdbx_strand_id
1 'polypeptide(L)'
;MNHYSSPEQENRRSDPVEEMDTLEAPDQQKTEETPPVTDTQQTETAPIEDAEVTMNGDVQAEDAQEDEEDDALVEDDSRSEATFRHVVQSISKLKDTSLSTPCIVRNLPWKIMAMLRTTQSGDRPTKSLGFFLQCNGESESQSWSCQATAELRLINQAGGQDHVKKIMHLFYFKENDWGFSHFLSWNVSFIFCV
;
A
#
# COMPACT_ATOMS: atom_id res chain seq x y z
N MET A 1 74.90 3.89 5.20
CA MET A 1 73.98 3.92 4.05
C MET A 1 73.06 2.72 4.17
N ASN A 2 71.75 2.93 4.33
CA ASN A 2 70.74 1.89 4.18
C ASN A 2 69.76 2.37 3.11
N HIS A 3 69.52 1.56 2.08
CA HIS A 3 68.46 1.83 1.11
C HIS A 3 67.10 1.45 1.70
N TYR A 4 66.06 2.20 1.33
CA TYR A 4 64.71 1.66 1.26
C TYR A 4 63.98 2.29 0.06
N SER A 5 63.24 1.47 -0.68
CA SER A 5 62.63 1.87 -1.96
C SER A 5 61.20 2.35 -1.78
N SER A 6 60.73 3.19 -2.72
CA SER A 6 59.31 3.50 -2.87
C SER A 6 58.50 2.26 -3.28
N PRO A 7 57.25 2.12 -2.83
CA PRO A 7 56.24 1.36 -3.53
C PRO A 7 55.57 2.23 -4.61
N GLU A 8 55.19 1.62 -5.73
CA GLU A 8 54.54 2.29 -6.85
C GLU A 8 53.03 2.45 -6.63
N GLN A 9 52.43 3.54 -7.14
CA GLN A 9 51.00 3.81 -6.96
C GLN A 9 50.21 3.28 -8.17
N GLU A 10 49.56 2.12 -7.99
CA GLU A 10 48.91 1.36 -9.06
C GLU A 10 47.76 2.12 -9.72
N ASN A 11 47.95 2.55 -10.97
CA ASN A 11 47.01 3.33 -11.77
C ASN A 11 45.85 2.47 -12.32
N ARG A 12 44.94 2.04 -11.45
CA ARG A 12 43.69 1.36 -11.85
C ARG A 12 42.73 2.33 -12.54
N ARG A 13 42.82 2.39 -13.86
CA ARG A 13 41.86 3.09 -14.72
C ARG A 13 40.79 2.13 -15.22
N SER A 14 39.55 2.44 -14.89
CA SER A 14 38.36 2.29 -15.74
C SER A 14 38.23 0.99 -16.55
N ASP A 15 37.54 0.01 -15.97
CA ASP A 15 36.78 -0.95 -16.78
C ASP A 15 35.67 -0.20 -17.52
N PRO A 16 35.47 -0.42 -18.84
CA PRO A 16 34.34 0.14 -19.57
C PRO A 16 33.05 -0.61 -19.25
N VAL A 17 31.92 0.08 -19.26
CA VAL A 17 30.60 -0.54 -19.18
C VAL A 17 30.24 -1.04 -20.58
N GLU A 18 30.06 -2.36 -20.75
CA GLU A 18 29.52 -2.89 -22.01
C GLU A 18 28.01 -2.66 -22.09
N GLU A 19 27.56 -2.09 -23.21
CA GLU A 19 26.17 -1.74 -23.47
C GLU A 19 25.40 -2.98 -23.92
N MET A 20 24.49 -3.49 -23.08
CA MET A 20 23.52 -4.51 -23.48
C MET A 20 22.31 -3.85 -24.14
N ASP A 21 22.46 -3.45 -25.39
CA ASP A 21 21.36 -2.89 -26.18
C ASP A 21 20.37 -3.97 -26.66
N THR A 22 19.18 -3.52 -27.07
CA THR A 22 17.95 -4.31 -27.15
C THR A 22 17.92 -5.35 -28.27
N LEU A 23 17.28 -6.50 -27.97
CA LEU A 23 16.85 -7.46 -28.99
C LEU A 23 15.53 -6.99 -29.61
N GLU A 24 15.55 -6.68 -30.90
CA GLU A 24 14.35 -6.38 -31.68
C GLU A 24 13.43 -7.61 -31.78
N ALA A 25 12.11 -7.38 -31.68
CA ALA A 25 11.10 -8.40 -31.94
C ALA A 25 10.53 -8.23 -33.37
N PRO A 26 10.57 -9.26 -34.23
CA PRO A 26 9.93 -9.20 -35.54
C PRO A 26 8.40 -9.25 -35.40
N ASP A 27 7.74 -8.36 -36.14
CA ASP A 27 6.28 -8.21 -36.25
C ASP A 27 5.65 -9.31 -37.15
N GLN A 28 4.30 -9.34 -37.17
CA GLN A 28 3.40 -10.13 -38.02
C GLN A 28 3.19 -11.59 -37.52
N GLN A 29 2.00 -12.19 -37.69
CA GLN A 29 0.98 -11.88 -38.70
C GLN A 29 -0.47 -12.02 -38.18
N LYS A 30 -1.38 -11.25 -38.77
CA LYS A 30 -2.83 -11.26 -38.48
C LYS A 30 -3.52 -12.46 -39.15
N THR A 31 -4.27 -13.24 -38.38
CA THR A 31 -5.37 -14.08 -38.89
C THR A 31 -6.67 -13.78 -38.15
N GLU A 32 -7.78 -13.85 -38.88
CA GLU A 32 -9.11 -13.41 -38.46
C GLU A 32 -10.10 -14.47 -38.95
N GLU A 33 -10.54 -15.36 -38.06
CA GLU A 33 -11.44 -16.47 -38.41
C GLU A 33 -12.77 -16.38 -37.66
N THR A 34 -13.83 -16.13 -38.41
CA THR A 34 -15.22 -16.13 -37.93
C THR A 34 -15.81 -17.54 -37.99
N PRO A 35 -16.53 -18.02 -36.96
CA PRO A 35 -17.36 -19.22 -37.09
C PRO A 35 -18.54 -18.97 -38.05
N PRO A 36 -18.91 -19.93 -38.91
CA PRO A 36 -19.98 -19.75 -39.89
C PRO A 36 -21.38 -19.84 -39.24
N VAL A 37 -22.33 -19.11 -39.82
CA VAL A 37 -23.76 -19.23 -39.50
C VAL A 37 -24.38 -20.30 -40.40
N THR A 38 -25.15 -21.22 -39.81
CA THR A 38 -26.05 -22.11 -40.57
C THR A 38 -27.39 -22.22 -39.84
N ASP A 39 -28.47 -21.81 -40.53
CA ASP A 39 -29.87 -21.93 -40.11
C ASP A 39 -30.45 -23.29 -40.58
N THR A 40 -31.45 -23.84 -39.85
CA THR A 40 -32.65 -24.51 -40.42
C THR A 40 -33.65 -24.88 -39.30
N GLN A 41 -34.62 -24.00 -39.08
CA GLN A 41 -36.09 -24.26 -39.01
C GLN A 41 -36.72 -25.35 -38.09
N GLN A 42 -37.75 -24.90 -37.32
CA GLN A 42 -39.07 -25.55 -37.08
C GLN A 42 -39.10 -26.87 -36.24
N THR A 43 -40.10 -27.20 -35.39
CA THR A 43 -41.44 -26.68 -34.98
C THR A 43 -41.81 -27.32 -33.60
N GLU A 44 -42.92 -27.12 -32.86
CA GLU A 44 -44.24 -26.45 -33.05
C GLU A 44 -44.91 -26.07 -31.70
N THR A 45 -45.80 -25.05 -31.69
CA THR A 45 -46.99 -24.78 -30.80
C THR A 45 -46.97 -24.87 -29.25
N ALA A 46 -47.78 -23.99 -28.63
CA ALA A 46 -48.17 -23.90 -27.20
C ALA A 46 -49.60 -24.49 -26.99
N PRO A 47 -50.43 -24.22 -25.94
CA PRO A 47 -50.27 -23.47 -24.65
C PRO A 47 -50.60 -24.35 -23.39
N ILE A 48 -50.87 -23.84 -22.18
CA ILE A 48 -52.23 -23.50 -21.64
C ILE A 48 -52.18 -23.05 -20.14
N GLU A 49 -53.13 -22.18 -19.73
CA GLU A 49 -53.66 -21.82 -18.37
C GLU A 49 -52.68 -21.55 -17.18
N ASP A 50 -52.72 -20.41 -16.48
CA ASP A 50 -53.78 -19.71 -15.70
C ASP A 50 -54.01 -20.26 -14.28
N ALA A 51 -53.62 -19.47 -13.27
CA ALA A 51 -54.07 -19.57 -11.87
C ALA A 51 -53.72 -18.30 -11.07
N GLU A 52 -54.55 -17.24 -11.16
CA GLU A 52 -54.58 -16.24 -10.07
C GLU A 52 -55.17 -16.89 -8.81
N VAL A 53 -54.49 -16.78 -7.67
CA VAL A 53 -55.09 -17.05 -6.35
C VAL A 53 -54.83 -15.85 -5.45
N THR A 54 -55.81 -14.95 -5.41
CA THR A 54 -55.89 -13.91 -4.38
C THR A 54 -56.44 -14.51 -3.08
N MET A 55 -55.71 -14.37 -1.98
CA MET A 55 -56.29 -14.40 -0.64
C MET A 55 -55.66 -13.31 0.22
N ASN A 56 -56.47 -12.33 0.61
CA ASN A 56 -56.09 -11.34 1.60
C ASN A 56 -56.18 -11.98 3.00
N GLY A 57 -55.04 -12.36 3.57
CA GLY A 57 -54.94 -12.77 4.97
C GLY A 57 -54.75 -11.55 5.87
N ASP A 58 -55.83 -11.05 6.45
CA ASP A 58 -55.77 -10.03 7.49
C ASP A 58 -55.30 -10.69 8.80
N VAL A 59 -54.08 -10.38 9.24
CA VAL A 59 -53.47 -10.96 10.45
C VAL A 59 -52.90 -9.85 11.32
N GLN A 60 -53.58 -9.70 12.47
CA GLN A 60 -53.22 -8.98 13.69
C GLN A 60 -51.85 -8.30 13.73
N ALA A 61 -51.86 -6.98 13.95
CA ALA A 61 -50.69 -6.26 14.45
C ALA A 61 -50.40 -6.70 15.90
N GLU A 62 -49.25 -7.35 16.10
CA GLU A 62 -48.70 -7.72 17.40
C GLU A 62 -47.29 -7.10 17.53
N ASP A 63 -46.87 -6.81 18.77
CA ASP A 63 -45.77 -5.88 19.08
C ASP A 63 -44.50 -6.11 18.24
N ALA A 64 -44.17 -5.11 17.42
CA ALA A 64 -42.79 -4.91 16.98
C ALA A 64 -41.99 -4.45 18.21
N GLN A 65 -41.30 -5.40 18.84
CA GLN A 65 -40.35 -5.09 19.90
C GLN A 65 -39.31 -4.09 19.40
N GLU A 66 -38.84 -3.23 20.30
CA GLU A 66 -37.67 -2.40 20.06
C GLU A 66 -36.44 -3.32 20.03
N ASP A 67 -36.12 -3.84 18.85
CA ASP A 67 -34.81 -4.39 18.57
C ASP A 67 -33.80 -3.23 18.67
N GLU A 68 -33.20 -3.09 19.86
CA GLU A 68 -31.92 -2.39 20.02
C GLU A 68 -30.86 -3.20 19.25
N GLU A 69 -30.86 -3.06 17.92
CA GLU A 69 -29.75 -3.51 17.08
C GLU A 69 -28.50 -2.80 17.61
N ASP A 70 -27.59 -3.59 18.20
CA ASP A 70 -26.23 -3.17 18.56
C ASP A 70 -25.45 -2.95 17.26
N ASP A 71 -25.81 -1.85 16.57
CA ASP A 71 -25.25 -1.36 15.32
C ASP A 71 -23.86 -0.74 15.59
N ALA A 72 -23.03 -1.56 16.24
CA ALA A 72 -21.61 -1.43 16.43
C ALA A 72 -20.93 -1.62 15.07
N LEU A 73 -21.20 -0.64 14.19
CA LEU A 73 -20.77 -0.45 12.81
C LEU A 73 -19.81 -1.54 12.35
N VAL A 74 -20.31 -2.51 11.58
CA VAL A 74 -19.48 -3.54 10.94
C VAL A 74 -18.42 -2.82 10.11
N GLU A 75 -17.19 -2.71 10.65
CA GLU A 75 -16.13 -1.96 9.99
C GLU A 75 -15.90 -2.60 8.61
N ASP A 76 -16.06 -1.80 7.55
CA ASP A 76 -15.83 -2.28 6.18
C ASP A 76 -14.33 -2.52 5.97
N ASP A 77 -13.84 -3.66 6.45
CA ASP A 77 -12.50 -4.17 6.20
C ASP A 77 -12.23 -4.30 4.70
N SER A 78 -13.27 -4.49 3.88
CA SER A 78 -13.18 -4.62 2.43
C SER A 78 -13.01 -3.27 1.70
N ARG A 79 -13.10 -2.13 2.41
CA ARG A 79 -13.02 -0.77 1.86
C ARG A 79 -11.81 -0.57 0.96
N SER A 80 -12.00 0.26 -0.08
CA SER A 80 -10.95 0.55 -1.07
C SER A 80 -9.88 1.52 -0.58
N GLU A 81 -10.21 2.37 0.40
CA GLU A 81 -9.33 3.41 0.94
C GLU A 81 -9.66 3.71 2.40
N ALA A 82 -8.71 4.32 3.12
CA ALA A 82 -8.92 4.85 4.46
C ALA A 82 -7.92 5.98 4.74
N THR A 83 -8.26 6.86 5.70
CA THR A 83 -7.31 7.79 6.33
C THR A 83 -7.18 7.44 7.80
N PHE A 84 -5.96 7.15 8.25
CA PHE A 84 -5.66 6.84 9.65
C PHE A 84 -4.41 7.59 10.13
N ARG A 85 -4.24 7.69 11.45
CA ARG A 85 -3.24 8.56 12.08
C ARG A 85 -2.46 7.83 13.16
N HIS A 86 -1.16 8.09 13.21
CA HIS A 86 -0.29 7.71 14.33
C HIS A 86 0.16 8.94 15.13
N VAL A 87 0.43 8.76 16.43
CA VAL A 87 0.95 9.83 17.32
C VAL A 87 2.12 9.27 18.13
N VAL A 88 3.34 9.58 17.68
CA VAL A 88 4.58 9.16 18.36
C VAL A 88 4.82 10.06 19.58
N GLN A 89 4.33 9.63 20.74
CA GLN A 89 4.58 10.31 22.02
C GLN A 89 6.09 10.35 22.34
N SER A 90 6.56 11.43 22.98
CA SER A 90 7.97 11.60 23.36
C SER A 90 8.96 11.32 22.21
N ILE A 91 8.70 11.84 21.00
CA ILE A 91 9.51 11.55 19.78
C ILE A 91 11.02 11.78 19.97
N SER A 92 11.44 12.71 20.86
CA SER A 92 12.84 12.92 21.25
C SER A 92 13.52 11.71 21.92
N LYS A 93 12.75 10.73 22.39
CA LYS A 93 13.19 9.47 22.99
C LYS A 93 13.00 8.25 22.06
N LEU A 94 12.50 8.44 20.84
CA LEU A 94 12.38 7.38 19.84
C LEU A 94 13.78 6.82 19.54
N LYS A 95 14.02 5.55 19.88
CA LYS A 95 15.32 4.89 19.68
C LYS A 95 15.41 4.25 18.29
N ASP A 96 14.43 3.41 17.99
CA ASP A 96 14.47 2.52 16.82
C ASP A 96 13.23 2.75 15.93
N THR A 97 12.11 2.11 16.27
CA THR A 97 10.86 2.10 15.48
C THR A 97 9.63 2.33 16.37
N SER A 98 8.61 2.99 15.83
CA SER A 98 7.24 3.04 16.37
C SER A 98 6.25 2.67 15.28
N LEU A 99 5.38 1.70 15.57
CA LEU A 99 4.27 1.28 14.72
C LEU A 99 2.94 1.83 15.27
N SER A 100 1.98 2.09 14.38
CA SER A 100 0.60 2.35 14.76
C SER A 100 -0.16 1.05 15.09
N THR A 101 -1.37 1.19 15.62
CA THR A 101 -2.39 0.15 15.46
C THR A 101 -2.62 -0.16 13.98
N PRO A 102 -2.97 -1.40 13.61
CA PRO A 102 -3.39 -1.70 12.24
C PRO A 102 -4.70 -0.96 11.89
N CYS A 103 -4.78 -0.51 10.65
CA CYS A 103 -6.00 -0.05 9.99
C CYS A 103 -6.30 -1.03 8.86
N ILE A 104 -7.47 -1.66 8.84
CA ILE A 104 -7.80 -2.64 7.79
C ILE A 104 -8.31 -1.93 6.54
N VAL A 105 -7.77 -2.29 5.38
CA VAL A 105 -8.19 -1.84 4.04
C VAL A 105 -7.96 -3.00 3.08
N ARG A 106 -8.94 -3.35 2.25
CA ARG A 106 -8.94 -4.58 1.42
C ARG A 106 -8.61 -5.86 2.20
N ASN A 107 -9.11 -5.98 3.42
CA ASN A 107 -8.89 -7.09 4.35
C ASN A 107 -7.40 -7.35 4.71
N LEU A 108 -6.52 -6.37 4.46
CA LEU A 108 -5.11 -6.39 4.85
C LEU A 108 -4.86 -5.38 5.97
N PRO A 109 -4.00 -5.69 6.96
CA PRO A 109 -3.68 -4.75 8.04
C PRO A 109 -2.56 -3.78 7.62
N TRP A 110 -2.88 -2.49 7.59
CA TRP A 110 -1.94 -1.42 7.26
C TRP A 110 -1.45 -0.70 8.52
N LYS A 111 -0.15 -0.44 8.63
CA LYS A 111 0.46 0.25 9.79
C LYS A 111 1.33 1.42 9.33
N ILE A 112 1.27 2.53 10.05
CA ILE A 112 2.25 3.62 9.93
C ILE A 112 3.50 3.20 10.69
N MET A 113 4.66 3.22 10.04
CA MET A 113 5.95 2.93 10.63
C MET A 113 6.83 4.19 10.64
N ALA A 114 7.14 4.67 11.84
CA ALA A 114 8.03 5.81 12.08
C ALA A 114 9.36 5.34 12.68
N MET A 115 10.49 5.71 12.09
CA MET A 115 11.82 5.27 12.51
C MET A 115 12.79 6.45 12.66
N LEU A 116 13.69 6.40 13.66
CA LEU A 116 14.79 7.35 13.73
C LEU A 116 15.96 6.86 12.86
N ARG A 117 16.18 7.51 11.71
CA ARG A 117 17.35 7.24 10.87
C ARG A 117 18.50 8.16 11.26
N THR A 118 19.69 7.58 11.48
CA THR A 118 20.93 8.33 11.74
C THR A 118 21.97 7.98 10.66
N THR A 119 22.45 8.99 9.95
CA THR A 119 23.42 8.88 8.85
C THR A 119 24.79 9.39 9.27
N GLN A 120 25.81 8.54 9.13
CA GLN A 120 27.21 8.86 9.47
C GLN A 120 27.95 9.42 8.25
N SER A 121 27.54 10.61 7.80
CA SER A 121 28.08 11.29 6.62
C SER A 121 28.95 12.50 7.02
N GLY A 122 30.27 12.28 7.17
CA GLY A 122 31.23 13.30 7.60
C GLY A 122 31.33 13.47 9.13
N ASP A 123 31.96 14.55 9.57
CA ASP A 123 32.38 14.79 10.98
C ASP A 123 31.24 14.82 12.03
N ARG A 124 29.97 14.83 11.61
CA ARG A 124 28.81 14.88 12.53
C ARG A 124 27.69 13.96 12.05
N PRO A 125 27.16 13.08 12.92
CA PRO A 125 26.01 12.24 12.56
C PRO A 125 24.77 13.11 12.35
N THR A 126 24.15 12.96 11.18
CA THR A 126 22.90 13.63 10.84
C THR A 126 21.72 12.73 11.21
N LYS A 127 20.62 13.32 11.70
CA LYS A 127 19.41 12.59 12.09
C LYS A 127 18.24 13.00 11.20
N SER A 128 17.37 12.05 10.92
CA SER A 128 16.12 12.26 10.17
C SER A 128 15.03 11.33 10.66
N LEU A 129 13.78 11.77 10.51
CA LEU A 129 12.62 10.91 10.65
C LEU A 129 12.46 10.11 9.35
N GLY A 130 12.49 8.79 9.46
CA GLY A 130 11.99 7.88 8.45
C GLY A 130 10.50 7.63 8.65
N PHE A 131 9.72 7.63 7.56
CA PHE A 131 8.27 7.41 7.59
C PHE A 131 7.91 6.49 6.42
N PHE A 132 7.31 5.36 6.76
CA PHE A 132 6.91 4.29 5.86
C PHE A 132 5.46 3.88 6.15
N LEU A 133 4.80 3.37 5.12
CA LEU A 133 3.54 2.63 5.23
C LEU A 133 3.88 1.15 5.13
N GLN A 134 3.40 0.34 6.07
CA GLN A 134 3.52 -1.12 6.05
C GLN A 134 2.16 -1.74 5.73
N CYS A 135 2.16 -2.79 4.92
CA CYS A 135 1.00 -3.60 4.55
C CYS A 135 1.29 -5.06 4.92
N ASN A 136 0.44 -5.68 5.73
CA ASN A 136 0.47 -7.12 6.02
C ASN A 136 1.82 -7.69 6.52
N GLY A 137 2.69 -6.86 7.12
CA GLY A 137 4.07 -7.22 7.48
C GLY A 137 4.25 -8.22 8.63
N GLU A 138 3.15 -8.70 9.22
CA GLU A 138 3.12 -9.76 10.25
C GLU A 138 2.62 -11.11 9.69
N SER A 139 2.26 -11.17 8.40
CA SER A 139 1.79 -12.40 7.75
C SER A 139 2.95 -13.31 7.34
N GLU A 140 2.93 -14.56 7.80
CA GLU A 140 3.83 -15.63 7.34
C GLU A 140 3.60 -16.06 5.87
N SER A 141 2.43 -15.73 5.31
CA SER A 141 2.11 -16.04 3.90
C SER A 141 2.99 -15.27 2.93
N GLN A 142 3.47 -15.98 1.90
CA GLN A 142 4.24 -15.43 0.78
C GLN A 142 3.37 -15.22 -0.47
N SER A 143 2.11 -15.67 -0.46
CA SER A 143 1.20 -15.67 -1.62
C SER A 143 0.17 -14.52 -1.55
N TRP A 144 0.64 -13.29 -1.35
CA TRP A 144 -0.18 -12.09 -1.36
C TRP A 144 0.56 -10.93 -2.04
N SER A 145 -0.20 -10.00 -2.63
CA SER A 145 0.28 -8.70 -3.06
C SER A 145 -0.86 -7.67 -3.04
N CYS A 146 -0.52 -6.37 -2.94
CA CYS A 146 -1.48 -5.28 -2.99
C CYS A 146 -0.87 -4.05 -3.66
N GLN A 147 -1.44 -3.62 -4.80
CA GLN A 147 -1.08 -2.36 -5.45
C GLN A 147 -1.82 -1.21 -4.76
N ALA A 148 -1.10 -0.23 -4.22
CA ALA A 148 -1.70 0.91 -3.52
C ALA A 148 -1.02 2.25 -3.84
N THR A 149 -1.79 3.32 -3.68
CA THR A 149 -1.31 4.71 -3.67
C THR A 149 -1.65 5.32 -2.31
N ALA A 150 -0.74 6.11 -1.74
CA ALA A 150 -0.93 6.70 -0.41
C ALA A 150 -0.28 8.07 -0.26
N GLU A 151 -0.82 8.90 0.64
CA GLU A 151 -0.21 10.15 1.09
C GLU A 151 0.37 10.00 2.50
N LEU A 152 1.69 10.05 2.62
CA LEU A 152 2.36 10.12 3.92
C LEU A 152 2.39 11.60 4.34
N ARG A 153 1.64 11.93 5.39
CA ARG A 153 1.40 13.30 5.88
C ARG A 153 1.86 13.46 7.33
N LEU A 154 2.82 14.37 7.56
CA LEU A 154 3.21 14.80 8.90
C LEU A 154 2.47 16.11 9.22
N ILE A 155 1.58 16.02 10.23
CA ILE A 155 0.68 17.11 10.61
C ILE A 155 1.42 18.19 11.41
N ASN A 156 1.23 19.46 11.04
CA ASN A 156 1.84 20.62 11.67
C ASN A 156 1.00 21.12 12.85
N GLN A 157 1.41 20.78 14.08
CA GLN A 157 0.68 21.13 15.31
C GLN A 157 0.56 22.64 15.55
N ALA A 158 1.40 23.47 14.94
CA ALA A 158 1.35 24.93 15.06
C ALA A 158 0.37 25.61 14.07
N GLY A 159 -0.42 24.83 13.32
CA GLY A 159 -1.37 25.35 12.32
C GLY A 159 -0.71 25.88 11.04
N GLY A 160 0.59 25.59 10.83
CA GLY A 160 1.27 25.84 9.56
C GLY A 160 0.98 24.75 8.52
N GLN A 161 1.71 24.76 7.41
CA GLN A 161 1.56 23.74 6.36
C GLN A 161 2.09 22.37 6.82
N ASP A 162 1.32 21.32 6.52
CA ASP A 162 1.71 19.91 6.68
C ASP A 162 2.78 19.48 5.67
N HIS A 163 3.67 18.56 6.08
CA HIS A 163 4.64 17.97 5.15
C HIS A 163 4.08 16.68 4.54
N VAL A 164 3.74 16.72 3.26
CA VAL A 164 3.12 15.61 2.50
C VAL A 164 4.08 15.07 1.45
N LYS A 165 4.18 13.74 1.34
CA LYS A 165 4.79 13.05 0.20
C LYS A 165 3.88 11.90 -0.24
N LYS A 166 3.71 11.69 -1.55
CA LYS A 166 2.92 10.59 -2.09
C LYS A 166 3.81 9.38 -2.40
N ILE A 167 3.24 8.18 -2.31
CA ILE A 167 3.85 6.93 -2.80
C ILE A 167 2.85 6.16 -3.68
N MET A 168 3.39 5.33 -4.56
CA MET A 168 2.68 4.29 -5.31
C MET A 168 3.58 3.06 -5.31
N HIS A 169 3.07 1.91 -4.88
CA HIS A 169 3.87 0.70 -4.70
C HIS A 169 3.02 -0.58 -4.78
N LEU A 170 3.66 -1.67 -5.20
CA LEU A 170 3.11 -3.02 -5.12
C LEU A 170 3.66 -3.69 -3.86
N PHE A 171 2.90 -3.67 -2.78
CA PHE A 171 3.28 -4.33 -1.53
C PHE A 171 3.20 -5.85 -1.69
N TYR A 172 4.17 -6.59 -1.19
CA TYR A 172 4.20 -8.07 -1.15
C TYR A 172 5.18 -8.54 -0.07
N PHE A 173 5.28 -9.85 0.17
CA PHE A 173 6.00 -10.40 1.34
C PHE A 173 7.47 -9.95 1.51
N LYS A 174 8.20 -9.64 0.43
CA LYS A 174 9.58 -9.12 0.52
C LYS A 174 9.66 -7.59 0.71
N GLU A 175 8.68 -6.86 0.18
CA GLU A 175 8.60 -5.41 0.21
C GLU A 175 7.25 -5.03 0.82
N ASN A 176 7.11 -5.38 2.11
CA ASN A 176 5.88 -5.19 2.88
C ASN A 176 5.80 -3.79 3.52
N ASP A 177 6.88 -3.01 3.49
CA ASP A 177 6.89 -1.59 3.82
C ASP A 177 7.46 -0.73 2.68
N TRP A 178 6.97 0.50 2.55
CA TRP A 178 7.45 1.45 1.56
C TRP A 178 7.31 2.91 2.03
N GLY A 179 8.24 3.77 1.63
CA GLY A 179 8.27 5.16 2.08
C GLY A 179 9.65 5.80 1.99
N PHE A 180 9.96 6.66 2.96
CA PHE A 180 11.14 7.53 2.91
C PHE A 180 11.99 7.41 4.18
N SER A 181 13.22 6.89 4.06
CA SER A 181 14.23 6.95 5.15
C SER A 181 14.55 8.38 5.58
N HIS A 182 14.47 9.34 4.66
CA HIS A 182 14.70 10.76 4.92
C HIS A 182 13.39 11.54 4.66
N PHE A 183 12.36 11.29 5.47
CA PHE A 183 11.08 12.00 5.34
C PHE A 183 11.20 13.47 5.75
N LEU A 184 11.78 13.72 6.93
CA LEU A 184 12.08 15.05 7.48
C LEU A 184 13.45 15.06 8.17
N SER A 185 14.20 16.16 8.07
CA SER A 185 15.42 16.37 8.89
C SER A 185 15.06 16.61 10.36
N TRP A 186 15.79 15.97 11.28
CA TRP A 186 15.49 16.02 12.72
C TRP A 186 15.78 17.38 13.36
N ASN A 187 16.56 18.22 12.69
CA ASN A 187 16.93 19.55 13.20
C ASN A 187 15.88 20.62 12.90
N VAL A 188 14.81 20.30 12.17
CA VAL A 188 13.73 21.25 11.86
C VAL A 188 12.79 21.35 13.06
N SER A 189 12.49 22.57 13.50
CA SER A 189 11.80 22.87 14.78
C SER A 189 10.32 22.47 14.86
N PHE A 190 9.87 21.49 14.08
CA PHE A 190 8.53 20.88 14.21
C PHE A 190 8.44 19.89 15.38
N ILE A 191 9.56 19.55 16.02
CA ILE A 191 9.58 18.76 17.28
C ILE A 191 9.32 19.70 18.48
N PHE A 192 8.11 20.28 18.52
CA PHE A 192 7.51 20.79 19.75
C PHE A 192 6.34 19.87 20.12
N CYS A 193 6.66 18.73 20.73
CA CYS A 193 5.64 17.96 21.44
C CYS A 193 5.22 18.71 22.71
N VAL A 194 3.92 18.92 22.85
CA VAL A 194 3.21 18.84 24.13
C VAL A 194 2.11 17.79 23.96
#